data_AF-F4L166-F1
#
_entry.id   AF-F4L166-F1
#
_cell.length_a   1.000
_cell.length_b   1.000
_cell.length_c   1.000
_cell.angle_alpha   90.00
_cell.angle_beta   90.00
_cell.angle_gamma   90.00
#
_symmetry.space_group_name_H-M   'P 1'
#
loop_
_entity.id
_entity.type
_entity.pdbx_description
1 polymer ?
#
loop_
_entity_poly.entity_id
_entity_poly.type
_entity_poly.pdbx_seq_one_letter_code
_entity_poly.pdbx_strand_id
1 'polypeptide(L)' 'MIKDKRQKRDLHALDENGMVLCNSRDKEAAHRAEAEGIATEDWAAVTCRKCLELIYKHNKALQERKDPS' A
#
# COMPACT_ATOMS: atom_id res chain seq x y z
N MET A 1 31.38 10.03 -3.24
CA MET A 1 30.16 9.24 -2.92
C MET A 1 28.95 10.17 -3.01
N ILE A 2 28.26 10.13 -4.16
CA ILE A 2 27.03 10.91 -4.38
C ILE A 2 25.98 10.30 -3.43
N LYS A 3 25.63 11.03 -2.37
CA LYS A 3 24.45 10.71 -1.57
C LYS A 3 23.28 10.81 -2.52
N ASP A 4 22.81 9.66 -2.97
CA ASP A 4 21.68 9.53 -3.84
C ASP A 4 20.49 10.25 -3.17
N LYS A 5 20.22 11.48 -3.60
CA LYS A 5 19.10 12.31 -3.13
C LYS A 5 17.78 11.82 -3.75
N ARG A 6 17.65 10.53 -4.10
CA ARG A 6 16.35 9.94 -4.44
C ARG A 6 15.41 10.31 -3.30
N GLN A 7 14.46 11.18 -3.61
CA GLN A 7 13.31 11.42 -2.73
C GLN A 7 12.86 10.04 -2.28
N LYS A 8 12.84 9.83 -0.96
CA LYS A 8 12.45 8.56 -0.35
C LYS A 8 11.11 8.19 -1.01
N ARG A 9 11.12 7.14 -1.83
CA ARG A 9 9.92 6.77 -2.59
C ARG A 9 8.82 6.47 -1.58
N ASP A 10 7.60 6.91 -1.89
CA ASP A 10 6.47 6.57 -1.04
C ASP A 10 6.38 5.05 -0.89
N LEU A 11 6.20 4.58 0.34
CA LEU A 11 5.97 3.17 0.60
C LEU A 11 4.49 2.87 0.37
N HIS A 12 4.23 1.92 -0.51
CA HIS A 12 2.89 1.49 -0.91
C HIS A 12 2.41 0.28 -0.11
N ALA A 13 1.10 0.12 -0.05
CA ALA A 13 0.48 -1.01 0.63
C ALA A 13 0.18 -2.13 -0.37
N LEU A 14 0.51 -3.37 0.00
CA LEU A 14 0.05 -4.58 -0.69
C LEU A 14 -1.26 -5.08 -0.08
N ASP A 15 -2.16 -5.58 -0.92
CA ASP A 15 -3.33 -6.33 -0.48
C ASP A 15 -3.02 -7.83 -0.31
N GLU A 16 -4.02 -8.60 0.12
CA GLU A 16 -3.93 -10.06 0.31
C GLU A 16 -3.56 -10.86 -0.95
N ASN A 17 -3.71 -10.26 -2.13
CA ASN A 17 -3.34 -10.86 -3.41
C ASN A 17 -1.95 -10.41 -3.88
N GLY A 18 -1.19 -9.69 -3.04
CA GLY A 18 0.10 -9.11 -3.40
C GLY A 18 -0.01 -7.93 -4.38
N MET A 19 -1.17 -7.29 -4.46
CA MET A 19 -1.40 -6.18 -5.39
C MET A 19 -1.25 -4.84 -4.68
N VAL A 20 -0.69 -3.84 -5.36
CA VAL A 20 -0.59 -2.48 -4.79
C VAL A 20 -1.98 -1.88 -4.67
N LEU A 21 -2.40 -1.55 -3.45
CA LEU A 21 -3.75 -1.06 -3.14
C LEU A 21 -4.18 0.11 -4.03
N CYS A 22 -3.29 1.07 -4.29
CA CYS A 22 -3.61 2.24 -5.12
C CYS A 22 -3.62 1.98 -6.65
N ASN A 23 -3.15 0.81 -7.08
CA ASN A 23 -3.11 0.35 -8.47
C ASN A 23 -3.30 -1.19 -8.57
N SER A 24 -4.42 -1.69 -8.04
CA SER A 24 -4.66 -3.13 -7.91
C SER A 24 -4.93 -3.88 -9.22
N ARG A 25 -4.96 -3.18 -10.36
CA ARG A 25 -5.17 -3.79 -11.69
C ARG A 25 -3.88 -4.15 -12.41
N ASP A 26 -2.76 -3.59 -11.95
CA ASP A 26 -1.48 -3.67 -12.64
C ASP A 26 -0.52 -4.59 -11.87
N LYS A 27 -0.51 -5.86 -12.29
CA LYS A 27 0.34 -6.90 -11.70
C LYS A 27 1.82 -6.59 -11.87
N GLU A 28 2.22 -5.98 -13.00
CA GLU A 28 3.62 -5.64 -13.25
C GLU A 28 4.07 -4.48 -12.37
N ALA A 29 3.21 -3.50 -12.12
CA ALA A 29 3.47 -2.45 -11.15
C ALA A 29 3.58 -3.02 -9.72
N ALA A 30 2.71 -3.96 -9.34
CA ALA A 30 2.78 -4.60 -8.03
C ALA A 30 4.08 -5.38 -7.84
N HIS A 31 4.42 -6.23 -8.81
CA HIS A 31 5.64 -7.01 -8.76
C HIS A 31 6.90 -6.13 -8.75
N ARG A 32 6.93 -5.05 -9.55
CA ARG A 32 8.04 -4.08 -9.49
C ARG A 32 8.12 -3.38 -8.14
N ALA A 33 6.98 -3.00 -7.56
CA ALA A 33 6.96 -2.31 -6.28
C ALA A 33 7.48 -3.20 -5.14
N GLU A 34 7.14 -4.48 -5.15
CA GLU A 34 7.70 -5.50 -4.26
C GLU A 34 9.21 -5.68 -4.51
N ALA A 35 9.63 -5.92 -5.76
CA ALA A 35 11.03 -6.14 -6.11
C ALA A 35 11.93 -4.94 -5.80
N GLU A 36 11.42 -3.71 -5.91
CA GLU A 36 12.14 -2.49 -5.55
C GLU A 36 12.02 -2.12 -4.05
N GLY A 37 11.29 -2.91 -3.25
CA GLY A 37 11.10 -2.67 -1.82
C GLY A 37 10.33 -1.37 -1.51
N ILE A 38 9.47 -0.95 -2.44
CA ILE A 38 8.61 0.23 -2.32
C ILE A 38 7.14 -0.11 -2.10
N ALA A 39 6.83 -1.37 -1.86
CA ALA A 39 5.54 -1.82 -1.33
C ALA A 39 5.75 -2.75 -0.12
N THR A 40 4.76 -2.79 0.77
CA THR A 40 4.79 -3.58 1.99
C THR A 40 3.40 -4.11 2.35
N GLU A 41 3.36 -5.29 2.96
CA GLU A 41 2.17 -5.84 3.61
C GLU A 41 1.90 -5.16 4.97
N ASP A 42 2.91 -4.51 5.57
CA ASP A 42 2.73 -3.76 6.82
C ASP A 42 2.06 -2.41 6.56
N TRP A 43 0.73 -2.38 6.68
CA TRP A 43 -0.07 -1.20 6.42
C TRP A 43 0.28 -0.01 7.34
N ALA A 44 0.95 -0.24 8.47
CA ALA A 44 1.40 0.80 9.38
C ALA A 44 2.62 1.58 8.87
N ALA A 45 3.50 0.96 8.07
CA ALA A 45 4.68 1.60 7.49
C ALA A 45 4.38 2.42 6.21
N VAL A 46 3.19 2.26 5.63
CA VAL A 46 2.77 2.88 4.36
C VAL A 46 2.80 4.40 4.46
N THR A 47 3.45 5.05 3.48
CA THR A 47 3.51 6.53 3.41
C THR A 47 2.71 7.11 2.24
N CYS A 48 2.36 6.27 1.26
CA CYS A 48 1.55 6.70 0.12
C CYS A 48 0.16 7.16 0.58
N ARG A 49 -0.16 8.45 0.39
CA ARG A 49 -1.45 9.05 0.79
C ARG A 49 -2.67 8.33 0.22
N LYS A 50 -2.61 7.89 -1.04
CA LYS A 50 -3.71 7.16 -1.69
C LYS A 50 -3.90 5.77 -1.08
N CYS A 51 -2.81 5.08 -0.74
CA CYS A 51 -2.90 3.79 -0.03
C CYS A 51 -3.48 3.97 1.37
N LEU A 52 -3.03 4.99 2.12
CA LEU A 52 -3.56 5.29 3.45
C LEU A 52 -5.07 5.54 3.45
N GLU A 53 -5.59 6.29 2.48
CA GLU A 53 -7.03 6.53 2.35
C GLU A 53 -7.80 5.22 2.08
N LEU A 54 -7.26 4.35 1.22
CA LEU A 54 -7.89 3.06 0.90
C LEU A 54 -7.85 2.11 2.09
N ILE A 55 -6.75 2.07 2.84
CA ILE A 55 -6.62 1.32 4.09
C ILE A 55 -7.67 1.78 5.10
N TYR A 56 -7.81 3.10 5.29
CA TYR A 56 -8.82 3.64 6.20
C TYR A 56 -10.24 3.21 5.81
N LYS A 57 -10.59 3.30 4.53
CA LYS A 57 -11.90 2.84 4.02
C LYS A 57 -12.10 1.34 4.23
N HIS A 58 -11.07 0.53 3.99
CA HIS A 58 -11.12 -0.91 4.19
C HIS A 58 -11.35 -1.27 5.66
N ASN A 59 -10.58 -0.66 6.57
CA ASN A 59 -10.73 -0.87 8.01
C ASN A 59 -12.10 -0.42 8.52
N LYS A 60 -12.60 0.72 8.04
CA LYS A 60 -13.94 1.20 8.37
C LYS A 60 -15.03 0.21 7.92
N ALA A 61 -14.95 -0.27 6.68
CA ALA A 61 -15.91 -1.24 6.15
C ALA A 61 -15.88 -2.58 6.92
N LEU A 62 -14.70 -3.01 7.40
CA LEU A 62 -14.59 -4.18 8.27
C LEU A 62 -15.24 -3.97 9.63
N GLN A 63 -15.11 -2.76 10.20
CA GLN A 63 -15.77 -2.41 11.46
C GLN A 63 -17.29 -2.39 11.32
N GLU A 64 -17.83 -1.75 10.29
CA GLU A 64 -19.27 -1.69 10.01
C GLU A 64 -19.90 -3.07 9.77
N ARG A 65 -19.12 -4.05 9.29
CA ARG A 65 -19.58 -5.44 9.13
C ARG A 65 -19.56 -6.26 10.43
N LYS A 66 -18.72 -5.88 11.40
CA LYS A 66 -18.60 -6.57 12.69
C LYS A 66 -19.65 -6.14 13.72
N ASP A 67 -20.24 -4.97 13.52
CA ASP A 67 -21.43 -4.50 14.24
C ASP A 67 -22.68 -4.58 13.32
N PRO A 68 -23.25 -5.77 13.06
CA PRO A 68 -24.62 -5.84 12.59
C PRO A 68 -25.53 -5.55 13.79
N SER A 69 -26.05 -4.32 13.85
CA SER A 69 -27.16 -3.96 14.77
C SER A 69 -28.33 -4.92 14.68
#